data_AF-Q2Q099-F1
#
_entry.id   AF-Q2Q099-F1
#
_cell.length_a   1.000
_cell.length_b   1.000
_cell.length_c   1.000
_cell.angle_alpha   90.00
_cell.angle_beta   90.00
_cell.angle_gamma   90.00
#
_symmetry.space_group_name_H-M   'P 1'
#
loop_
_entity.id
_entity.type
_entity.pdbx_description
1 polymer ?
#
loop_
_entity_poly.entity_id
_entity_poly.type
_entity_poly.pdbx_seq_one_letter_code
_entity_poly.pdbx_strand_id
1 'polypeptide(L)'
;MVRLATFNDNVQVVHIGHLFRNSGHKEWRIFVWFNPMQERKWTRFTHLPLLSRAKVVNSTTKQINKADRVIEFEASDLQRAKIIDFPNLSSFASVRNKDGAQSSFIYEAETPYSKTRYHIPQLELARSLFLINSYFCRSCLSSTALQQEFDVQYEVERDHLEIRILPSSSFPKGALEQSAVVQLLVWLFSDQDVMDSYESIFRHYQQNREIKNGVESWCFSFDPPPMQGWKLHVKGRSSNEDKDYLVEEIVGLEINAMLPSTTAISHASFQEKEAGDGSTQHIAVSTESVVDDEHLQLDDEETANIDTDTRVIEAEPTWISFSRPSRIEKSRRARKSSQTILEKEEATTSENSNLVSTDEPHLGGVLAAADVGGKQDATNYNSIFANRFAAFDELLSILKTKFACRVLFEETLVLPKVGRSRLHLCKDGSPRVIKAVGVQRNGSEFVLLEVDASDGVKMLSTKVLSGVDSETWRNDFEKIRRGVVKSSLNWPNSLFDQLYGQDGHRGVNHPKGLGELQVSREDMEGWAERVVREQFTH
;
A
#
# COMPACT_ATOMS: atom_id res chain seq x y z
N MET A 1 2.98 -14.21 7.23
CA MET A 1 3.66 -12.93 6.90
C MET A 1 5.08 -13.25 6.48
N VAL A 2 5.66 -12.47 5.58
CA VAL A 2 7.08 -12.63 5.20
C VAL A 2 7.98 -12.46 6.42
N ARG A 3 9.03 -13.28 6.51
CA ARG A 3 9.99 -13.27 7.62
C ARG A 3 11.35 -12.81 7.16
N LEU A 4 12.13 -12.22 8.06
CA LEU A 4 13.57 -12.01 7.87
C LEU A 4 14.30 -13.26 8.37
N ALA A 5 15.00 -13.98 7.48
CA ALA A 5 15.58 -15.29 7.78
C ALA A 5 16.55 -15.25 8.97
N THR A 6 17.28 -14.15 9.11
CA THR A 6 18.36 -14.04 10.10
C THR A 6 17.89 -13.76 11.54
N PHE A 7 16.65 -13.37 11.75
CA PHE A 7 16.16 -12.95 13.07
C PHE A 7 15.19 -13.94 13.67
N ASN A 8 15.23 -14.08 14.99
CA ASN A 8 14.28 -14.90 15.72
C ASN A 8 12.85 -14.35 15.63
N ASP A 9 11.88 -15.19 16.00
CA ASP A 9 10.48 -14.77 16.07
C ASP A 9 10.21 -13.78 17.21
N ASN A 10 9.24 -12.90 16.98
CA ASN A 10 8.73 -11.95 17.97
C ASN A 10 9.80 -11.03 18.57
N VAL A 11 10.68 -10.49 17.73
CA VAL A 11 11.76 -9.57 18.16
C VAL A 11 11.38 -8.12 17.88
N GLN A 12 11.46 -7.26 18.89
CA GLN A 12 11.08 -5.85 18.76
C GLN A 12 12.27 -5.00 18.32
N VAL A 13 12.10 -4.19 17.28
CA VAL A 13 13.11 -3.20 16.84
C VAL A 13 13.24 -2.09 17.88
N VAL A 14 14.47 -1.90 18.40
CA VAL A 14 14.78 -0.84 19.38
C VAL A 14 15.70 0.25 18.84
N HIS A 15 16.32 0.03 17.67
CA HIS A 15 17.15 1.01 17.00
C HIS A 15 17.23 0.69 15.50
N ILE A 16 17.12 1.74 14.67
CA ILE A 16 17.45 1.71 13.24
C ILE A 16 18.53 2.78 13.02
N GLY A 17 19.68 2.38 12.49
CA GLY A 17 20.89 3.18 12.45
C GLY A 17 21.37 3.54 11.05
N HIS A 18 22.68 3.82 10.95
CA HIS A 18 23.32 4.20 9.70
C HIS A 18 23.21 3.10 8.65
N LEU A 19 23.19 3.53 7.40
CA LEU A 19 23.48 2.66 6.27
C LEU A 19 24.99 2.42 6.20
N PHE A 20 25.39 1.22 5.77
CA PHE A 20 26.80 0.91 5.55
C PHE A 20 26.98 -0.16 4.46
N ARG A 21 28.17 -0.18 3.87
CA ARG A 21 28.64 -1.28 3.01
C ARG A 21 30.15 -1.45 3.16
N ASN A 22 30.61 -2.69 2.99
CA ASN A 22 32.04 -3.01 3.03
C ASN A 22 32.66 -2.77 1.64
N SER A 23 33.94 -2.44 1.60
CA SER A 23 34.70 -2.32 0.35
C SER A 23 34.60 -3.62 -0.46
N GLY A 24 34.18 -3.51 -1.72
CA GLY A 24 33.98 -4.65 -2.62
C GLY A 24 32.57 -5.25 -2.59
N HIS A 25 31.71 -4.87 -1.64
CA HIS A 25 30.28 -5.22 -1.65
C HIS A 25 29.47 -4.09 -2.28
N LYS A 26 28.54 -4.45 -3.18
CA LYS A 26 27.66 -3.48 -3.82
C LYS A 26 26.45 -3.16 -2.93
N GLU A 27 26.08 -4.10 -2.07
CA GLU A 27 24.83 -4.10 -1.32
C GLU A 27 24.90 -3.18 -0.11
N TRP A 28 23.90 -2.32 0.04
CA TRP A 28 23.73 -1.49 1.22
C TRP A 28 23.03 -2.26 2.33
N ARG A 29 23.61 -2.18 3.52
CA ARG A 29 23.05 -2.72 4.77
C ARG A 29 22.64 -1.57 5.67
N ILE A 30 21.75 -1.86 6.62
CA ILE A 30 21.34 -0.92 7.65
C ILE A 30 21.51 -1.54 9.03
N PHE A 31 22.04 -0.78 9.98
CA PHE A 31 22.08 -1.23 11.37
C PHE A 31 20.66 -1.32 11.94
N VAL A 32 20.34 -2.46 12.56
CA VAL A 32 19.07 -2.67 13.24
C VAL A 32 19.32 -3.49 14.50
N TRP A 33 18.85 -3.00 15.65
CA TRP A 33 18.99 -3.69 16.93
C TRP A 33 17.62 -4.05 17.47
N PHE A 34 17.58 -5.14 18.23
CA PHE A 34 16.34 -5.72 18.72
C PHE A 34 16.35 -6.01 20.21
N ASN A 35 15.15 -6.18 20.76
CA ASN A 35 14.89 -6.77 22.06
C ASN A 35 13.93 -7.98 21.88
N PRO A 36 14.30 -9.20 22.33
CA PRO A 36 15.58 -9.58 22.91
C PRO A 36 16.76 -9.40 21.92
N MET A 37 17.98 -9.26 22.46
CA MET A 37 19.18 -9.04 21.66
C MET A 37 19.41 -10.19 20.67
N GLN A 38 19.69 -9.84 19.41
CA GLN A 38 20.05 -10.78 18.34
C GLN A 38 21.57 -10.78 18.13
N GLU A 39 22.10 -11.88 17.62
CA GLU A 39 23.51 -12.01 17.25
C GLU A 39 23.87 -11.01 16.14
N ARG A 40 23.06 -10.99 15.07
CA ARG A 40 23.19 -10.02 13.98
C ARG A 40 22.51 -8.69 14.36
N LYS A 41 23.16 -7.58 14.01
CA LYS A 41 22.72 -6.20 14.32
C LYS A 41 22.52 -5.34 13.07
N TRP A 42 22.28 -5.99 11.94
CA TRP A 42 22.10 -5.37 10.63
C TRP A 42 21.26 -6.27 9.73
N THR A 43 20.64 -5.68 8.71
CA THR A 43 19.93 -6.36 7.63
C THR A 43 20.14 -5.60 6.32
N ARG A 44 19.68 -6.11 5.17
CA ARG A 44 19.72 -5.36 3.91
C ARG A 44 18.89 -4.08 4.00
N PHE A 45 19.36 -3.00 3.38
CA PHE A 45 18.59 -1.75 3.28
C PHE A 45 17.26 -1.95 2.52
N THR A 46 17.24 -2.90 1.58
CA THR A 46 16.04 -3.27 0.81
C THR A 46 14.94 -3.95 1.64
N HIS A 47 15.22 -4.30 2.91
CA HIS A 47 14.23 -4.76 3.88
C HIS A 47 13.61 -3.62 4.70
N LEU A 48 14.03 -2.37 4.53
CA LEU A 48 13.49 -1.20 5.26
C LEU A 48 11.96 -1.11 5.28
N PRO A 49 11.20 -1.46 4.22
CA PRO A 49 9.73 -1.45 4.27
C PRO A 49 9.13 -2.29 5.41
N LEU A 50 9.85 -3.29 5.89
CA LEU A 50 9.46 -4.16 7.00
C LEU A 50 9.81 -3.60 8.38
N LEU A 51 10.60 -2.53 8.45
CA LEU A 51 11.21 -2.01 9.67
C LEU A 51 10.63 -0.66 10.07
N SER A 52 10.42 -0.49 11.36
CA SER A 52 10.09 0.77 12.04
C SER A 52 10.46 0.59 13.53
N ARG A 53 10.59 1.69 14.29
CA ARG A 53 10.88 1.55 15.72
C ARG A 53 9.67 0.92 16.43
N ALA A 54 9.94 0.16 17.49
CA ALA A 54 8.97 -0.58 18.29
C ALA A 54 8.19 -1.69 17.55
N LYS A 55 8.39 -1.88 16.24
CA LYS A 55 7.78 -2.96 15.48
C LYS A 55 8.35 -4.32 15.87
N VAL A 56 7.46 -5.30 15.98
CA VAL A 56 7.81 -6.69 16.21
C VAL A 56 7.99 -7.39 14.87
N VAL A 57 9.23 -7.75 14.56
CA VAL A 57 9.58 -8.49 13.33
C VAL A 57 9.39 -9.98 13.58
N ASN A 58 9.09 -10.71 12.49
CA ASN A 58 8.80 -12.15 12.54
C ASN A 58 7.70 -12.48 13.56
N SER A 59 6.67 -11.63 13.61
CA SER A 59 5.56 -11.78 14.54
C SER A 59 4.76 -13.04 14.23
N THR A 60 4.54 -13.88 15.24
CA THR A 60 3.70 -15.09 15.13
C THR A 60 2.21 -14.77 15.21
N THR A 61 1.87 -13.52 15.55
CA THR A 61 0.49 -13.03 15.61
C THR A 61 0.29 -11.84 14.69
N LYS A 62 -0.84 -11.75 13.99
CA LYS A 62 -1.18 -10.55 13.21
C LYS A 62 -1.39 -9.38 14.16
N GLN A 63 -0.58 -8.33 14.02
CA GLN A 63 -0.77 -7.10 14.79
C GLN A 63 -1.71 -6.15 14.05
N ILE A 64 -2.62 -5.52 14.78
CA ILE A 64 -3.42 -4.43 14.24
C ILE A 64 -2.55 -3.17 14.28
N ASN A 65 -2.22 -2.64 13.11
CA ASN A 65 -1.42 -1.43 13.00
C ASN A 65 -2.34 -0.19 13.11
N LYS A 66 -2.65 0.22 14.34
CA LYS A 66 -3.49 1.40 14.63
C LYS A 66 -2.60 2.60 14.96
N ALA A 67 -2.95 3.76 14.42
CA ALA A 67 -2.34 5.03 14.81
C ALA A 67 -2.82 5.43 16.21
N ASP A 68 -1.93 5.99 17.02
CA ASP A 68 -2.29 6.60 18.31
C ASP A 68 -2.43 8.13 18.21
N ARG A 69 -1.89 8.74 17.15
CA ARG A 69 -1.98 10.19 16.88
C ARG A 69 -2.07 10.49 15.39
N VAL A 70 -2.65 11.65 15.08
CA VAL A 70 -2.66 12.25 13.75
C VAL A 70 -1.94 13.60 13.82
N ILE A 71 -0.90 13.78 13.01
CA ILE A 71 -0.16 15.03 12.87
C ILE A 71 -0.68 15.70 11.60
N GLU A 72 -1.31 16.86 11.75
CA GLU A 72 -1.75 17.70 10.62
C GLU A 72 -0.74 18.84 10.42
N PHE A 73 -0.27 18.99 9.18
CA PHE A 73 0.74 19.97 8.81
C PHE A 73 0.10 21.27 8.34
N GLU A 74 0.01 22.28 9.21
CA GLU A 74 -0.50 23.61 8.85
C GLU A 74 0.48 24.40 7.96
N ALA A 75 1.77 24.11 8.08
CA ALA A 75 2.87 24.70 7.32
C ALA A 75 3.98 23.66 7.11
N SER A 76 4.87 23.91 6.15
CA SER A 76 5.98 23.00 5.81
C SER A 76 7.27 23.28 6.61
N ASP A 77 7.12 23.73 7.86
CA ASP A 77 8.22 24.22 8.69
C ASP A 77 8.86 23.10 9.52
N LEU A 78 9.52 22.16 8.84
CA LEU A 78 10.30 21.10 9.49
C LEU A 78 11.70 21.58 9.86
N GLN A 79 12.00 21.64 11.15
CA GLN A 79 13.34 21.97 11.64
C GLN A 79 14.22 20.71 11.64
N ARG A 80 15.43 20.79 11.07
CA ARG A 80 16.39 19.67 11.16
C ARG A 80 16.90 19.51 12.57
N ALA A 81 16.91 18.26 13.03
CA ALA A 81 17.28 17.92 14.39
C ALA A 81 17.97 16.54 14.44
N LYS A 82 18.30 16.10 15.64
CA LYS A 82 18.75 14.74 15.93
C LYS A 82 17.76 14.08 16.90
N ILE A 83 17.68 12.76 16.87
CA ILE A 83 16.78 12.03 17.78
C ILE A 83 17.13 12.29 19.26
N ILE A 84 18.39 12.64 19.56
CA ILE A 84 18.82 13.02 20.92
C ILE A 84 18.08 14.24 21.49
N ASP A 85 17.43 15.05 20.65
CA ASP A 85 16.65 16.21 21.07
C ASP A 85 15.30 15.81 21.71
N PHE A 86 14.86 14.55 21.54
CA PHE A 86 13.70 14.00 22.23
C PHE A 86 14.06 13.67 23.69
N PRO A 87 13.38 14.28 24.70
CA PRO A 87 13.58 13.92 26.09
C PRO A 87 13.03 12.51 26.34
N ASN A 88 13.69 11.73 27.18
CA ASN A 88 13.31 10.35 27.49
C ASN A 88 13.59 9.31 26.38
N LEU A 89 14.71 9.41 25.66
CA LEU A 89 15.28 8.25 24.94
C LEU A 89 15.59 7.07 25.88
N SER A 90 16.01 5.94 25.30
CA SER A 90 16.36 4.72 26.05
C SER A 90 17.24 5.00 27.27
N SER A 91 16.93 4.35 28.39
CA SER A 91 17.75 4.39 29.61
C SER A 91 19.10 3.71 29.40
N PHE A 92 19.19 2.74 28.48
CA PHE A 92 20.41 2.05 28.12
C PHE A 92 21.30 2.93 27.22
N ALA A 93 22.47 3.33 27.74
CA ALA A 93 23.41 4.20 27.03
C ALA A 93 23.85 3.63 25.66
N SER A 94 23.98 2.31 25.56
CA SER A 94 24.33 1.63 24.31
C SER A 94 23.34 1.92 23.18
N VAL A 95 22.04 1.87 23.48
CA VAL A 95 20.96 2.16 22.52
C VAL A 95 20.81 3.67 22.33
N ARG A 96 20.74 4.42 23.45
CA ARG A 96 20.54 5.89 23.43
C ARG A 96 21.58 6.61 22.57
N ASN A 97 22.85 6.25 22.69
CA ASN A 97 23.92 6.93 21.97
C ASN A 97 23.87 6.66 20.46
N LYS A 98 23.44 5.47 20.05
CA LYS A 98 23.32 5.12 18.62
C LYS A 98 22.04 5.68 18.02
N ASP A 99 20.93 5.58 18.74
CA ASP A 99 19.64 6.08 18.27
C ASP A 99 19.62 7.61 18.26
N GLY A 100 20.14 8.26 19.30
CA GLY A 100 20.22 9.71 19.38
C GLY A 100 21.05 10.37 18.28
N ALA A 101 22.00 9.65 17.67
CA ALA A 101 22.82 10.17 16.57
C ALA A 101 22.07 10.26 15.22
N GLN A 102 20.92 9.58 15.10
CA GLN A 102 20.15 9.55 13.86
C GLN A 102 19.47 10.90 13.60
N SER A 103 19.30 11.22 12.31
CA SER A 103 18.67 12.46 11.88
C SER A 103 17.15 12.43 12.12
N SER A 104 16.60 13.54 12.59
CA SER A 104 15.16 13.77 12.73
C SER A 104 14.77 15.13 12.16
N PHE A 105 13.46 15.35 12.08
CA PHE A 105 12.84 16.66 12.00
C PHE A 105 12.07 16.95 13.28
N ILE A 106 11.97 18.23 13.65
CA ILE A 106 11.05 18.72 14.67
C ILE A 106 9.96 19.51 13.97
N TYR A 107 8.70 19.12 14.22
CA TYR A 107 7.51 19.86 13.87
C TYR A 107 6.82 20.34 15.15
N GLU A 108 6.59 21.64 15.30
CA GLU A 108 5.84 22.17 16.43
C GLU A 108 4.39 22.41 16.03
N ALA A 109 3.46 21.65 16.63
CA ALA A 109 2.04 21.92 16.48
C ALA A 109 1.55 22.73 17.67
N GLU A 110 0.91 23.86 17.37
CA GLU A 110 0.32 24.74 18.37
C GLU A 110 -1.20 24.74 18.21
N THR A 111 -1.87 24.40 19.31
CA THR A 111 -3.32 24.56 19.46
C THR A 111 -3.57 25.66 20.48
N PRO A 112 -4.79 26.23 20.57
CA PRO A 112 -5.11 27.22 21.61
C PRO A 112 -4.85 26.75 23.05
N TYR A 113 -4.70 25.44 23.28
CA TYR A 113 -4.59 24.83 24.61
C TYR A 113 -3.27 24.10 24.88
N SER A 114 -2.49 23.79 23.84
CA SER A 114 -1.27 22.99 23.97
C SER A 114 -0.29 23.25 22.83
N LYS A 115 1.01 23.10 23.14
CA LYS A 115 2.09 23.10 22.16
C LYS A 115 2.83 21.77 22.27
N THR A 116 2.84 21.00 21.18
CA THR A 116 3.49 19.68 21.12
C THR A 116 4.61 19.72 20.09
N ARG A 117 5.79 19.21 20.45
CA ARG A 117 6.91 19.02 19.53
C ARG A 117 6.96 17.58 19.05
N TYR A 118 6.78 17.37 17.76
CA TYR A 118 6.88 16.06 17.12
C TYR A 118 8.29 15.85 16.59
N HIS A 119 8.95 14.80 17.08
CA HIS A 119 10.26 14.34 16.59
C HIS A 119 10.02 13.24 15.57
N ILE A 120 10.30 13.54 14.30
CA ILE A 120 10.03 12.66 13.16
C ILE A 120 11.37 12.18 12.60
N PRO A 121 11.78 10.91 12.81
CA PRO A 121 13.02 10.40 12.23
C PRO A 121 13.00 10.55 10.70
N GLN A 122 14.07 11.10 10.11
CA GLN A 122 14.08 11.38 8.66
C GLN A 122 13.95 10.10 7.83
N LEU A 123 14.58 9.02 8.28
CA LEU A 123 14.47 7.71 7.63
C LEU A 123 13.03 7.16 7.68
N GLU A 124 12.31 7.39 8.78
CA GLU A 124 10.91 6.93 8.90
C GLU A 124 9.99 7.73 7.99
N LEU A 125 10.19 9.06 7.91
CA LEU A 125 9.47 9.89 6.96
C LEU A 125 9.74 9.44 5.51
N ALA A 126 11.00 9.27 5.12
CA ALA A 126 11.35 8.79 3.78
C ALA A 126 10.83 7.38 3.49
N ARG A 127 10.86 6.46 4.48
CA ARG A 127 10.24 5.12 4.36
C ARG A 127 8.75 5.21 4.06
N SER A 128 8.06 6.11 4.76
CA SER A 128 6.64 6.29 4.57
C SER A 128 6.29 6.93 3.22
N LEU A 129 7.13 7.85 2.71
CA LEU A 129 6.87 8.62 1.49
C LEU A 129 7.34 7.93 0.20
N PHE A 130 8.56 7.38 0.21
CA PHE A 130 9.25 6.95 -1.00
C PHE A 130 9.81 5.54 -0.91
N LEU A 131 10.41 5.16 0.22
CA LEU A 131 11.09 3.87 0.37
C LEU A 131 10.09 2.77 0.78
N ILE A 132 9.02 2.69 0.00
CA ILE A 132 7.82 1.89 0.29
C ILE A 132 8.01 0.41 -0.07
N ASN A 133 8.97 0.09 -0.94
CA ASN A 133 9.33 -1.26 -1.31
C ASN A 133 10.85 -1.39 -1.55
N SER A 134 11.32 -2.62 -1.78
CA SER A 134 12.73 -2.91 -2.03
C SER A 134 13.28 -2.16 -3.25
N TYR A 135 12.49 -2.03 -4.32
CA TYR A 135 12.87 -1.28 -5.51
C TYR A 135 13.26 0.17 -5.18
N PHE A 136 12.39 0.92 -4.51
CA PHE A 136 12.67 2.32 -4.18
C PHE A 136 13.82 2.48 -3.18
N CYS A 137 14.04 1.49 -2.30
CA CYS A 137 15.24 1.46 -1.47
C CYS A 137 16.53 1.34 -2.30
N ARG A 138 16.52 0.60 -3.42
CA ARG A 138 17.70 0.51 -4.31
C ARG A 138 17.85 1.76 -5.15
N SER A 139 16.78 2.19 -5.81
CA SER A 139 16.85 3.27 -6.80
C SER A 139 17.12 4.64 -6.19
N CYS A 140 16.78 4.87 -4.91
CA CYS A 140 17.07 6.15 -4.23
C CYS A 140 18.57 6.39 -3.99
N LEU A 141 19.42 5.37 -4.17
CA LEU A 141 20.88 5.46 -4.05
C LEU A 141 21.57 5.63 -5.42
N SER A 142 20.83 6.11 -6.43
CA SER A 142 21.33 6.42 -7.77
C SER A 142 20.68 7.70 -8.31
N SER A 143 21.45 8.56 -8.97
CA SER A 143 20.92 9.77 -9.65
C SER A 143 20.26 9.49 -10.98
N THR A 144 20.40 8.29 -11.56
CA THR A 144 19.93 7.99 -12.93
C THR A 144 18.96 6.81 -12.99
N ALA A 145 18.71 6.11 -11.88
CA ALA A 145 17.91 4.88 -11.90
C ALA A 145 16.52 5.10 -12.50
N LEU A 146 15.77 6.11 -12.02
CA LEU A 146 14.43 6.37 -12.56
C LEU A 146 14.48 6.82 -14.03
N GLN A 147 15.41 7.69 -14.40
CA GLN A 147 15.55 8.20 -15.78
C GLN A 147 15.92 7.11 -16.80
N GLN A 148 16.64 6.07 -16.36
CA GLN A 148 17.05 4.94 -17.21
C GLN A 148 15.99 3.85 -17.31
N GLU A 149 14.98 3.86 -16.43
CA GLU A 149 13.96 2.84 -16.35
C GLU A 149 12.57 3.32 -16.78
N PHE A 150 12.32 4.63 -16.74
CA PHE A 150 11.04 5.23 -17.10
C PHE A 150 11.22 6.35 -18.13
N ASP A 151 10.37 6.32 -19.15
CA ASP A 151 10.14 7.41 -20.10
C ASP A 151 8.81 8.07 -19.72
N VAL A 152 8.86 9.34 -19.33
CA VAL A 152 7.74 10.06 -18.73
C VAL A 152 7.45 11.32 -19.53
N GLN A 153 6.19 11.50 -19.93
CA GLN A 153 5.74 12.64 -20.72
C GLN A 153 4.44 13.20 -20.14
N TYR A 154 4.40 14.52 -19.94
CA TYR A 154 3.21 15.19 -19.44
C TYR A 154 2.60 16.08 -20.54
N GLU A 155 1.34 15.81 -20.89
CA GLU A 155 0.55 16.57 -21.87
C GLU A 155 -0.34 17.57 -21.13
N VAL A 156 0.14 18.82 -21.05
CA VAL A 156 -0.50 19.90 -20.29
C VAL A 156 -1.94 20.17 -20.73
N GLU A 157 -2.23 20.15 -22.03
CA GLU A 157 -3.56 20.50 -22.57
C GLU A 157 -4.66 19.54 -22.12
N ARG A 158 -4.31 18.28 -21.84
CA ARG A 158 -5.24 17.24 -21.41
C ARG A 158 -5.12 16.91 -19.93
N ASP A 159 -4.19 17.54 -19.22
CA ASP A 159 -3.80 17.16 -17.86
C ASP A 159 -3.57 15.63 -17.78
N HIS A 160 -2.71 15.15 -18.68
CA HIS A 160 -2.46 13.73 -18.91
C HIS A 160 -0.98 13.39 -18.73
N LEU A 161 -0.70 12.34 -17.96
CA LEU A 161 0.66 11.82 -17.76
C LEU A 161 0.81 10.46 -18.45
N GLU A 162 1.78 10.33 -19.34
CA GLU A 162 2.21 9.07 -19.91
C GLU A 162 3.47 8.56 -19.19
N ILE A 163 3.38 7.39 -18.57
CA ILE A 163 4.51 6.69 -17.94
C ILE A 163 4.77 5.42 -18.73
N ARG A 164 5.91 5.36 -19.41
CA ARG A 164 6.38 4.19 -20.14
C ARG A 164 7.56 3.56 -19.41
N ILE A 165 7.35 2.35 -18.93
CA ILE A 165 8.38 1.56 -18.28
C ILE A 165 9.20 0.85 -19.35
N LEU A 166 10.52 1.07 -19.32
CA LEU A 166 11.44 0.59 -20.33
C LEU A 166 11.72 -0.91 -20.16
N PRO A 167 11.99 -1.66 -21.26
CA PRO A 167 12.22 -3.12 -21.17
C PRO A 167 13.40 -3.55 -20.30
N SER A 168 14.36 -2.64 -20.07
CA SER A 168 15.53 -2.83 -19.22
C SER A 168 15.26 -2.55 -17.74
N SER A 169 14.07 -2.09 -17.38
CA SER A 169 13.75 -1.70 -16.00
C SER A 169 13.77 -2.90 -15.05
N SER A 170 14.35 -2.68 -13.87
CA SER A 170 14.30 -3.60 -12.74
C SER A 170 13.03 -3.42 -11.89
N PHE A 171 12.12 -2.52 -12.30
CA PHE A 171 10.86 -2.25 -11.61
C PHE A 171 9.97 -3.51 -11.61
N PRO A 172 9.54 -4.00 -10.43
CA PRO A 172 8.74 -5.22 -10.35
C PRO A 172 7.39 -5.04 -11.04
N LYS A 173 7.12 -5.85 -12.08
CA LYS A 173 5.84 -5.82 -12.81
C LYS A 173 4.64 -6.00 -11.88
N GLY A 174 4.77 -6.85 -10.86
CA GLY A 174 3.71 -7.09 -9.87
C GLY A 174 3.35 -5.85 -9.05
N ALA A 175 4.27 -4.88 -8.90
CA ALA A 175 4.04 -3.67 -8.12
C ALA A 175 3.06 -2.74 -8.84
N LEU A 176 2.93 -2.85 -10.16
CA LEU A 176 1.95 -2.14 -10.97
C LEU A 176 0.52 -2.65 -10.75
N GLU A 177 0.35 -3.79 -10.08
CA GLU A 177 -0.96 -4.27 -9.64
C GLU A 177 -1.38 -3.69 -8.28
N GLN A 178 -0.49 -2.96 -7.58
CA GLN A 178 -0.80 -2.27 -6.34
C GLN A 178 -1.17 -0.81 -6.65
N SER A 179 -2.45 -0.45 -6.51
CA SER A 179 -2.94 0.88 -6.91
C SER A 179 -2.27 2.02 -6.14
N ALA A 180 -1.93 1.82 -4.86
CA ALA A 180 -1.20 2.82 -4.08
C ALA A 180 0.21 3.08 -4.62
N VAL A 181 0.94 2.02 -5.01
CA VAL A 181 2.27 2.16 -5.62
C VAL A 181 2.17 2.89 -6.95
N VAL A 182 1.13 2.59 -7.72
CA VAL A 182 0.85 3.28 -8.99
C VAL A 182 0.56 4.77 -8.78
N GLN A 183 -0.32 5.14 -7.85
CA GLN A 183 -0.60 6.55 -7.55
C GLN A 183 0.64 7.28 -7.03
N LEU A 184 1.49 6.60 -6.26
CA LEU A 184 2.75 7.17 -5.77
C LEU A 184 3.76 7.38 -6.89
N LEU A 185 3.84 6.49 -7.88
CA LEU A 185 4.62 6.72 -9.10
C LEU A 185 4.10 7.93 -9.88
N VAL A 186 2.78 8.05 -10.04
CA VAL A 186 2.17 9.21 -10.69
C VAL A 186 2.56 10.48 -9.96
N TRP A 187 2.39 10.51 -8.64
CA TRP A 187 2.75 11.65 -7.80
C TRP A 187 4.22 12.03 -7.94
N LEU A 188 5.13 11.05 -7.82
CA LEU A 188 6.57 11.25 -7.95
C LEU A 188 6.94 11.86 -9.31
N PHE A 189 6.31 11.42 -10.40
CA PHE A 189 6.63 11.86 -11.75
C PHE A 189 5.87 13.11 -12.22
N SER A 190 4.78 13.49 -11.54
CA SER A 190 3.99 14.67 -11.89
C SER A 190 4.38 15.94 -11.14
N ASP A 191 5.10 15.82 -10.03
CA ASP A 191 5.41 16.93 -9.12
C ASP A 191 6.92 17.10 -8.93
N GLN A 192 7.44 18.26 -9.33
CA GLN A 192 8.88 18.54 -9.29
C GLN A 192 9.41 18.64 -7.86
N ASP A 193 8.65 19.20 -6.91
CA ASP A 193 9.11 19.32 -5.52
C ASP A 193 9.24 17.93 -4.87
N VAL A 194 8.38 17.00 -5.29
CA VAL A 194 8.39 15.60 -4.85
C VAL A 194 9.55 14.84 -5.46
N MET A 195 9.80 15.02 -6.77
CA MET A 195 10.99 14.45 -7.42
C MET A 195 12.28 15.00 -6.80
N ASP A 196 12.37 16.31 -6.59
CA ASP A 196 13.52 16.96 -5.96
C ASP A 196 13.77 16.44 -4.54
N SER A 197 12.69 16.19 -3.80
CA SER A 197 12.73 15.55 -2.49
C SER A 197 13.27 14.12 -2.56
N TYR A 198 12.80 13.31 -3.50
CA TYR A 198 13.31 11.96 -3.71
C TYR A 198 14.79 11.95 -4.11
N GLU A 199 15.19 12.78 -5.07
CA GLU A 199 16.57 12.91 -5.54
C GLU A 199 17.51 13.49 -4.47
N SER A 200 16.98 14.26 -3.51
CA SER A 200 17.75 14.77 -2.37
C SER A 200 18.36 13.63 -1.53
N ILE A 201 17.75 12.44 -1.50
CA ILE A 201 18.27 11.26 -0.78
C ILE A 201 19.68 10.93 -1.30
N PHE A 202 19.82 10.76 -2.61
CA PHE A 202 21.12 10.47 -3.23
C PHE A 202 22.09 11.66 -3.07
N ARG A 203 21.60 12.89 -3.21
CA ARG A 203 22.41 14.11 -3.04
C ARG A 203 23.03 14.16 -1.63
N HIS A 204 22.23 13.90 -0.60
CA HIS A 204 22.67 13.88 0.80
C HIS A 204 23.62 12.73 1.09
N TYR A 205 23.36 11.54 0.55
CA TYR A 205 24.30 10.43 0.61
C TYR A 205 25.66 10.82 0.01
N GLN A 206 25.66 11.43 -1.17
CA GLN A 206 26.90 11.81 -1.84
C GLN A 206 27.71 12.88 -1.09
N GLN A 207 27.03 13.77 -0.38
CA GLN A 207 27.65 14.85 0.40
C GLN A 207 28.14 14.39 1.79
N ASN A 208 27.42 13.47 2.44
CA ASN A 208 27.59 13.17 3.86
C ASN A 208 28.06 11.74 4.16
N ARG A 209 28.40 10.94 3.13
CA ARG A 209 28.99 9.61 3.34
C ARG A 209 30.37 9.71 4.01
N GLU A 210 30.66 8.76 4.88
CA GLU A 210 31.96 8.59 5.53
C GLU A 210 32.60 7.28 5.08
N ILE A 211 33.91 7.31 4.80
CA ILE A 211 34.69 6.11 4.50
C ILE A 211 35.77 5.95 5.58
N LYS A 212 35.68 4.87 6.37
CA LYS A 212 36.62 4.56 7.46
C LYS A 212 36.95 3.08 7.43
N ASN A 213 38.25 2.74 7.40
CA ASN A 213 38.76 1.36 7.44
C ASN A 213 38.10 0.42 6.40
N GLY A 214 37.89 0.90 5.18
CA GLY A 214 37.25 0.13 4.11
C GLY A 214 35.75 -0.10 4.31
N VAL A 215 35.12 0.58 5.27
CA VAL A 215 33.67 0.62 5.44
C VAL A 215 33.17 1.99 5.03
N GLU A 216 32.24 2.01 4.09
CA GLU A 216 31.48 3.19 3.75
C GLU A 216 30.20 3.22 4.59
N SER A 217 29.88 4.37 5.18
CA SER A 217 28.71 4.53 6.04
C SER A 217 28.06 5.88 5.86
N TRP A 218 26.75 5.94 6.12
CA TRP A 218 25.98 7.15 5.96
C TRP A 218 24.84 7.22 6.98
N CYS A 219 24.77 8.32 7.73
CA CYS A 219 23.60 8.65 8.55
C CYS A 219 22.53 9.23 7.62
N PHE A 220 21.45 8.48 7.40
CA PHE A 220 20.40 8.86 6.47
C PHE A 220 19.89 10.28 6.74
N SER A 221 19.71 11.04 5.66
CA SER A 221 19.08 12.36 5.68
C SER A 221 18.56 12.71 4.30
N PHE A 222 17.52 13.54 4.22
CA PHE A 222 16.99 14.02 2.95
C PHE A 222 16.25 15.36 3.16
N ASP A 223 15.73 15.92 2.07
CA ASP A 223 14.87 17.10 2.06
C ASP A 223 13.44 16.64 1.79
N PRO A 224 12.49 16.82 2.72
CA PRO A 224 11.10 16.42 2.50
C PRO A 224 10.42 17.38 1.51
N PRO A 225 9.38 16.94 0.78
CA PRO A 225 8.62 17.84 -0.07
C PRO A 225 7.78 18.80 0.80
N PRO A 226 7.15 19.84 0.22
CA PRO A 226 6.13 20.62 0.92
C PRO A 226 4.98 19.70 1.37
N MET A 227 4.60 19.77 2.65
CA MET A 227 3.61 18.88 3.27
C MET A 227 2.40 19.62 3.84
N GLN A 228 2.20 20.88 3.44
CA GLN A 228 1.07 21.66 3.93
C GLN A 228 -0.28 20.98 3.61
N GLY A 229 -1.15 20.89 4.63
CA GLY A 229 -2.45 20.23 4.55
C GLY A 229 -2.39 18.70 4.56
N TRP A 230 -1.22 18.09 4.81
CA TRP A 230 -1.10 16.64 4.91
C TRP A 230 -1.41 16.15 6.32
N LYS A 231 -1.83 14.89 6.42
CA LYS A 231 -2.01 14.20 7.70
C LYS A 231 -1.15 12.96 7.77
N LEU A 232 -0.31 12.89 8.80
CA LEU A 232 0.46 11.71 9.15
C LEU A 232 -0.25 10.97 10.28
N HIS A 233 -0.65 9.74 10.01
CA HIS A 233 -1.18 8.83 11.02
C HIS A 233 -0.01 8.05 11.61
N VAL A 234 0.26 8.25 12.89
CA VAL A 234 1.50 7.80 13.53
C VAL A 234 1.25 6.97 14.78
N LYS A 235 2.25 6.17 15.13
CA LYS A 235 2.40 5.58 16.46
C LYS A 235 3.78 5.87 17.02
N GLY A 236 3.88 5.87 18.35
CA GLY A 236 5.08 6.31 19.02
C GLY A 236 4.86 6.55 20.49
N ARG A 237 5.62 7.47 21.06
CA ARG A 237 5.61 7.70 22.51
C ARG A 237 5.84 9.15 22.88
N SER A 238 5.08 9.59 23.89
CA SER A 238 5.26 10.88 24.53
C SER A 238 6.45 10.88 25.49
N SER A 239 7.02 12.06 25.68
CA SER A 239 7.88 12.34 26.83
C SER A 239 7.09 12.30 28.14
N ASN A 240 7.79 12.24 29.26
CA ASN A 240 7.15 12.19 30.58
C ASN A 240 6.32 13.45 30.89
N GLU A 241 6.63 14.57 30.24
CA GLU A 241 5.90 15.83 30.38
C GLU A 241 4.79 16.02 29.32
N ASP A 242 4.63 15.06 28.40
CA ASP A 242 3.70 15.09 27.25
C ASP A 242 3.83 16.34 26.35
N LYS A 243 5.02 16.96 26.34
CA LYS A 243 5.37 18.11 25.47
C LYS A 243 6.07 17.70 24.18
N ASP A 244 6.66 16.51 24.17
CA ASP A 244 7.40 15.97 23.06
C ASP A 244 6.83 14.62 22.69
N TYR A 245 6.77 14.31 21.42
CA TYR A 245 6.32 13.02 20.92
C TYR A 245 7.30 12.50 19.87
N LEU A 246 7.85 11.31 20.10
CA LEU A 246 8.71 10.64 19.14
C LEU A 246 7.86 9.75 18.23
N VAL A 247 7.88 10.03 16.93
CA VAL A 247 7.28 9.16 15.92
C VAL A 247 8.15 7.92 15.75
N GLU A 248 7.58 6.75 16.04
CA GLU A 248 8.26 5.46 15.89
C GLU A 248 7.90 4.76 14.57
N GLU A 249 6.66 4.95 14.12
CA GLU A 249 6.19 4.51 12.80
C GLU A 249 5.08 5.44 12.28
N ILE A 250 5.13 5.74 10.99
CA ILE A 250 4.06 6.32 10.19
C ILE A 250 3.28 5.17 9.55
N VAL A 251 2.05 4.97 10.02
CA VAL A 251 1.17 3.87 9.56
C VAL A 251 0.30 4.28 8.38
N GLY A 252 0.09 5.59 8.19
CA GLY A 252 -0.81 6.14 7.19
C GLY A 252 -0.48 7.56 6.78
N LEU A 253 -0.82 7.89 5.53
CA LEU A 253 -0.61 9.21 4.93
C LEU A 253 -1.86 9.68 4.21
N GLU A 254 -2.35 10.87 4.55
CA GLU A 254 -3.29 11.62 3.73
C GLU A 254 -2.53 12.75 3.06
N ILE A 255 -2.29 12.58 1.76
CA ILE A 255 -1.53 13.52 0.94
C ILE A 255 -2.52 14.48 0.30
N ASN A 256 -2.38 15.77 0.63
CA ASN A 256 -3.07 16.82 -0.07
C ASN A 256 -2.27 17.20 -1.33
N ALA A 257 -2.47 16.44 -2.40
CA ALA A 257 -1.85 16.67 -3.70
C ALA A 257 -2.88 16.60 -4.83
N MET A 258 -2.63 17.38 -5.88
CA MET A 258 -3.41 17.35 -7.11
C MET A 258 -2.65 16.53 -8.14
N LEU A 259 -3.00 15.26 -8.26
CA LEU A 259 -2.44 14.41 -9.31
C LEU A 259 -3.07 14.78 -10.67
N PRO A 260 -2.38 14.48 -11.79
CA PRO A 260 -2.95 14.63 -13.13
C PRO A 260 -4.30 13.95 -13.25
N SER A 261 -5.25 14.57 -13.96
CA SER A 261 -6.60 14.03 -14.16
C SER A 261 -6.59 12.59 -14.69
N THR A 262 -5.69 12.29 -15.63
CA THR A 262 -5.53 10.95 -16.20
C THR A 262 -4.07 10.56 -16.33
N THR A 263 -3.77 9.27 -16.17
CA THR A 263 -2.43 8.73 -16.40
C THR A 263 -2.51 7.44 -17.20
N ALA A 264 -1.75 7.35 -18.30
CA ALA A 264 -1.51 6.11 -19.01
C ALA A 264 -0.21 5.45 -18.54
N ILE A 265 -0.28 4.17 -18.14
CA ILE A 265 0.91 3.38 -17.78
C ILE A 265 1.11 2.26 -18.80
N SER A 266 2.31 2.19 -19.36
CA SER A 266 2.68 1.21 -20.37
C SER A 266 3.96 0.46 -20.00
N HIS A 267 4.01 -0.83 -20.34
CA HIS A 267 5.20 -1.65 -20.23
C HIS A 267 5.26 -2.57 -21.47
N ALA A 268 6.45 -2.79 -22.03
CA ALA A 268 6.60 -3.57 -23.28
C ALA A 268 6.08 -5.02 -23.17
N SER A 269 6.04 -5.57 -21.95
CA SER A 269 5.49 -6.90 -21.66
C SER A 269 4.00 -6.93 -21.30
N PHE A 270 3.29 -5.79 -21.29
CA PHE A 270 1.83 -5.76 -21.16
C PHE A 270 1.18 -6.24 -22.47
N GLN A 271 1.30 -7.55 -22.73
CA GLN A 271 0.72 -8.23 -23.87
C GLN A 271 -0.39 -9.16 -23.38
N GLU A 272 -1.60 -9.01 -23.90
CA GLU A 272 -2.66 -10.02 -23.75
C GLU A 272 -2.76 -10.88 -25.01
N LYS A 273 -3.01 -12.19 -24.81
CA LYS A 273 -3.41 -13.09 -25.89
C LYS A 273 -4.84 -12.68 -26.29
N GLU A 274 -5.07 -12.45 -27.59
CA GLU A 274 -6.44 -12.32 -28.10
C GLU A 274 -7.22 -13.59 -27.75
N ALA A 275 -8.46 -13.42 -27.28
CA ALA A 275 -9.37 -14.54 -27.08
C ALA A 275 -9.69 -15.14 -28.46
N GLY A 276 -9.10 -16.29 -28.76
CA GLY A 276 -9.46 -17.06 -29.95
C GLY A 276 -10.91 -17.50 -29.83
N ASP A 277 -11.69 -17.21 -30.87
CA ASP A 277 -13.08 -17.64 -30.97
C ASP A 277 -13.14 -19.18 -31.00
N GLY A 278 -13.95 -19.75 -30.10
CA GLY A 278 -14.32 -21.16 -30.10
C GLY A 278 -13.20 -22.20 -30.02
N SER A 279 -12.67 -22.49 -28.83
CA SER A 279 -12.32 -23.88 -28.48
C SER A 279 -12.34 -24.08 -26.97
N THR A 280 -12.87 -25.21 -26.54
CA THR A 280 -12.91 -25.68 -25.16
C THR A 280 -11.48 -25.72 -24.62
N GLN A 281 -11.08 -24.70 -23.85
CA GLN A 281 -9.79 -24.69 -23.18
C GLN A 281 -9.82 -25.73 -22.07
N HIS A 282 -9.21 -26.88 -22.31
CA HIS A 282 -8.60 -27.64 -21.22
C HIS A 282 -7.54 -26.71 -20.61
N ILE A 283 -7.86 -26.14 -19.47
CA ILE A 283 -6.91 -25.41 -18.63
C ILE A 283 -5.89 -26.46 -18.18
N ALA A 284 -4.77 -26.55 -18.89
CA ALA A 284 -3.58 -27.16 -18.35
C ALA A 284 -3.16 -26.27 -17.18
N VAL A 285 -3.55 -26.67 -15.97
CA VAL A 285 -3.09 -26.07 -14.73
C VAL A 285 -1.60 -26.36 -14.66
N SER A 286 -0.78 -25.39 -15.06
CA SER A 286 0.64 -25.42 -14.73
C SER A 286 0.73 -25.49 -13.21
N THR A 287 1.26 -26.62 -12.72
CA THR A 287 1.34 -26.93 -11.29
C THR A 287 2.57 -26.24 -10.70
N GLU A 288 2.65 -24.91 -10.82
CA GLU A 288 3.55 -24.15 -9.95
C GLU A 288 2.86 -24.07 -8.59
N SER A 289 3.50 -24.68 -7.58
CA SER A 289 3.04 -24.67 -6.20
C SER A 289 2.76 -23.24 -5.76
N VAL A 290 1.52 -22.98 -5.32
CA VAL A 290 1.14 -21.75 -4.63
C VAL A 290 1.86 -21.76 -3.29
N VAL A 291 3.12 -21.34 -3.25
CA VAL A 291 3.78 -21.03 -1.99
C VAL A 291 3.04 -19.82 -1.43
N ASP A 292 2.31 -19.98 -0.34
CA ASP A 292 1.68 -18.85 0.34
C ASP A 292 2.80 -17.88 0.76
N ASP A 293 2.62 -16.56 0.53
CA ASP A 293 3.61 -15.54 0.92
C ASP A 293 3.93 -15.64 2.42
N GLU A 294 3.04 -16.24 3.22
CA GLU A 294 3.22 -16.46 4.65
C GLU A 294 4.39 -17.38 5.03
N HIS A 295 4.99 -18.13 4.09
CA HIS A 295 6.14 -19.01 4.37
C HIS A 295 7.48 -18.50 3.82
N LEU A 296 7.49 -17.36 3.12
CA LEU A 296 8.71 -16.82 2.53
C LEU A 296 9.61 -16.18 3.59
N GLN A 297 10.91 -16.36 3.40
CA GLN A 297 11.97 -15.77 4.22
C GLN A 297 12.90 -14.95 3.34
N LEU A 298 13.14 -13.70 3.74
CA LEU A 298 14.11 -12.83 3.08
C LEU A 298 15.50 -13.15 3.61
N ASP A 299 16.38 -13.51 2.69
CA ASP A 299 17.78 -13.74 2.99
C ASP A 299 18.56 -12.41 2.99
N ASP A 300 19.59 -12.30 3.82
CA ASP A 300 20.42 -11.10 3.95
C ASP A 300 21.78 -11.18 3.23
N GLU A 301 22.15 -12.35 2.69
CA GLU A 301 23.49 -12.66 2.17
C GLU A 301 23.48 -13.07 0.69
N GLU A 302 22.57 -13.95 0.30
CA GLU A 302 22.47 -14.50 -1.05
C GLU A 302 21.73 -13.55 -2.00
N THR A 303 22.14 -13.51 -3.27
CA THR A 303 21.66 -12.53 -4.26
C THR A 303 20.61 -13.12 -5.19
N ALA A 304 19.84 -12.23 -5.82
CA ALA A 304 18.75 -12.61 -6.73
C ALA A 304 19.27 -13.02 -8.11
N ASN A 305 18.69 -14.09 -8.66
CA ASN A 305 18.96 -14.57 -10.02
C ASN A 305 18.12 -13.81 -11.05
N ILE A 306 18.76 -13.27 -12.08
CA ILE A 306 18.12 -12.54 -13.20
C ILE A 306 17.10 -13.38 -14.00
N ASP A 307 17.25 -14.70 -14.00
CA ASP A 307 16.35 -15.61 -14.72
C ASP A 307 15.01 -15.82 -13.99
N THR A 308 14.89 -15.33 -12.75
CA THR A 308 13.66 -15.42 -11.96
C THR A 308 12.84 -14.14 -12.06
N ASP A 309 11.53 -14.27 -12.33
CA ASP A 309 10.62 -13.12 -12.28
C ASP A 309 10.52 -12.59 -10.84
N THR A 310 10.63 -11.27 -10.66
CA THR A 310 10.54 -10.64 -9.33
C THR A 310 9.15 -10.82 -8.73
N ARG A 311 9.10 -11.55 -7.61
CA ARG A 311 7.87 -11.75 -6.83
C ARG A 311 7.62 -10.56 -5.91
N VAL A 312 6.45 -9.95 -6.00
CA VAL A 312 6.03 -8.88 -5.07
C VAL A 312 5.39 -9.50 -3.83
N ILE A 313 5.95 -9.16 -2.67
CA ILE A 313 5.54 -9.65 -1.36
C ILE A 313 4.98 -8.47 -0.57
N GLU A 314 3.68 -8.53 -0.28
CA GLU A 314 3.03 -7.49 0.54
C GLU A 314 3.50 -7.60 2.00
N ALA A 315 4.07 -6.50 2.50
CA ALA A 315 4.40 -6.34 3.91
C ALA A 315 3.15 -6.08 4.76
N GLU A 316 3.32 -6.04 6.09
CA GLU A 316 2.28 -5.47 6.97
C GLU A 316 1.91 -4.07 6.48
N PRO A 317 0.63 -3.82 6.18
CA PRO A 317 0.28 -2.71 5.32
C PRO A 317 0.30 -1.38 6.08
N THR A 318 1.12 -0.46 5.58
CA THR A 318 0.85 0.98 5.73
C THR A 318 -0.06 1.43 4.59
N TRP A 319 -0.75 2.54 4.77
CA TRP A 319 -1.68 3.04 3.76
C TRP A 319 -1.36 4.46 3.30
N ILE A 320 -1.91 4.84 2.15
CA ILE A 320 -1.82 6.17 1.57
C ILE A 320 -3.16 6.54 0.92
N SER A 321 -3.50 7.82 0.97
CA SER A 321 -4.65 8.37 0.27
C SER A 321 -4.31 9.74 -0.31
N PHE A 322 -4.75 10.00 -1.53
CA PHE A 322 -4.61 11.30 -2.18
C PHE A 322 -5.92 12.08 -2.15
N SER A 323 -5.86 13.39 -1.89
CA SER A 323 -7.05 14.26 -1.90
C SER A 323 -7.67 14.35 -3.31
N ARG A 324 -6.83 14.33 -4.35
CA ARG A 324 -7.25 14.28 -5.76
C ARG A 324 -6.37 13.29 -6.54
N PRO A 325 -6.81 12.04 -6.69
CA PRO A 325 -6.03 11.01 -7.37
C PRO A 325 -6.17 11.07 -8.89
N SER A 326 -5.25 10.39 -9.59
CA SER A 326 -5.31 10.24 -11.04
C SER A 326 -6.19 9.06 -11.46
N ARG A 327 -6.92 9.20 -12.58
CA ARG A 327 -7.56 8.04 -13.23
C ARG A 327 -6.51 7.26 -14.04
N ILE A 328 -6.25 6.03 -13.62
CA ILE A 328 -5.21 5.18 -14.22
C ILE A 328 -5.76 4.36 -15.40
N GLU A 329 -5.09 4.46 -16.54
CA GLU A 329 -5.31 3.65 -17.74
C GLU A 329 -4.08 2.77 -17.98
N LYS A 330 -4.22 1.44 -17.90
CA LYS A 330 -3.14 0.53 -18.25
C LYS A 330 -3.22 0.23 -19.74
N SER A 331 -2.22 0.66 -20.51
CA SER A 331 -2.19 0.32 -21.94
C SER A 331 -1.80 -1.14 -22.13
N ARG A 332 -2.71 -1.91 -22.73
CA ARG A 332 -2.49 -3.31 -23.08
C ARG A 332 -2.37 -3.39 -24.60
N ARG A 333 -1.23 -3.83 -25.12
CA ARG A 333 -1.09 -4.07 -26.56
C ARG A 333 -1.60 -5.47 -26.89
N ALA A 334 -2.48 -5.58 -27.88
CA ALA A 334 -2.93 -6.86 -28.41
C ALA A 334 -1.75 -7.58 -29.09
N ARG A 335 -1.52 -8.85 -28.74
CA ARG A 335 -0.51 -9.68 -29.42
C ARG A 335 -1.16 -10.35 -30.63
N LYS A 336 -0.66 -10.06 -31.84
CA LYS A 336 -0.88 -10.93 -33.01
C LYS A 336 -0.26 -12.29 -32.71
N SER A 337 -1.05 -13.37 -32.80
CA SER A 337 -0.57 -14.71 -32.50
C SER A 337 0.55 -15.13 -33.47
N SER A 338 1.80 -15.00 -33.06
CA SER A 338 2.91 -15.77 -33.64
C SER A 338 3.13 -16.99 -32.76
N GLN A 339 2.84 -18.17 -33.31
CA GLN A 339 3.30 -19.44 -32.75
C GLN A 339 4.83 -19.46 -32.86
N THR A 340 5.49 -19.11 -31.77
CA THR A 340 6.88 -19.51 -31.57
C THR A 340 6.91 -20.13 -30.18
N ILE A 341 6.88 -21.46 -30.16
CA ILE A 341 7.14 -22.24 -28.97
C ILE A 341 8.65 -22.13 -28.77
N LEU A 342 9.06 -21.23 -27.89
CA LEU A 342 10.36 -21.33 -27.25
C LEU A 342 10.14 -22.25 -26.06
N GLU A 343 10.72 -23.45 -26.14
CA GLU A 343 10.92 -24.30 -24.96
C GLU A 343 11.73 -23.46 -23.96
N LYS A 344 11.08 -22.97 -22.90
CA LYS A 344 11.80 -22.48 -21.73
C LYS A 344 12.44 -23.72 -21.13
N GLU A 345 13.77 -23.82 -21.19
CA GLU A 345 14.49 -24.70 -20.28
C GLU A 345 14.03 -24.32 -18.86
N GLU A 346 13.49 -25.29 -18.14
CA GLU A 346 13.12 -25.11 -16.74
C GLU A 346 14.41 -24.75 -16.01
N ALA A 347 14.48 -23.49 -15.55
CA ALA A 347 15.48 -23.12 -14.56
C ALA A 347 15.28 -24.09 -13.39
N THR A 348 16.29 -24.93 -13.14
CA THR A 348 16.36 -25.80 -11.97
C THR A 348 16.45 -24.89 -10.74
N THR A 349 15.30 -24.37 -10.32
CA THR A 349 15.13 -23.90 -8.95
C THR A 349 15.28 -25.15 -8.10
N SER A 350 16.25 -25.15 -7.19
CA SER A 350 16.34 -26.19 -6.19
C SER A 350 14.97 -26.33 -5.53
N GLU A 351 14.36 -27.50 -5.65
CA GLU A 351 13.13 -27.85 -4.95
C GLU A 351 13.26 -27.42 -3.47
N ASN A 352 12.28 -26.67 -2.95
CA ASN A 352 12.13 -26.28 -1.53
C ASN A 352 13.03 -25.18 -0.94
N SER A 353 13.34 -24.10 -1.64
CA SER A 353 13.81 -22.88 -0.97
C SER A 353 12.65 -21.91 -0.70
N ASN A 354 12.22 -21.78 0.56
CA ASN A 354 11.38 -20.66 1.01
C ASN A 354 12.17 -19.33 1.09
N LEU A 355 13.47 -19.34 0.76
CA LEU A 355 14.34 -18.17 0.80
C LEU A 355 14.30 -17.41 -0.53
N VAL A 356 14.19 -16.09 -0.43
CA VAL A 356 14.20 -15.16 -1.56
C VAL A 356 15.10 -13.96 -1.25
N SER A 357 15.54 -13.26 -2.30
CA SER A 357 16.44 -12.11 -2.17
C SER A 357 15.79 -10.84 -2.72
N THR A 358 15.95 -9.73 -2.01
CA THR A 358 15.48 -8.39 -2.42
C THR A 358 16.56 -7.55 -3.09
N ASP A 359 17.68 -8.15 -3.46
CA ASP A 359 18.73 -7.47 -4.21
C ASP A 359 18.39 -7.34 -5.68
N GLU A 360 19.17 -6.50 -6.39
CA GLU A 360 19.05 -6.38 -7.83
C GLU A 360 19.45 -7.71 -8.50
N PRO A 361 18.55 -8.31 -9.32
CA PRO A 361 18.84 -9.58 -9.96
C PRO A 361 20.02 -9.47 -10.94
N HIS A 362 20.92 -10.46 -10.93
CA HIS A 362 22.05 -10.50 -11.85
C HIS A 362 22.41 -11.92 -12.27
N LEU A 363 23.24 -12.01 -13.30
CA LEU A 363 23.82 -13.27 -13.76
C LEU A 363 24.73 -13.84 -12.67
N GLY A 364 24.42 -15.04 -12.18
CA GLY A 364 25.15 -15.69 -11.09
C GLY A 364 24.50 -15.55 -9.71
N GLY A 365 23.36 -14.86 -9.60
CA GLY A 365 22.55 -14.90 -8.38
C GLY A 365 21.96 -16.30 -8.13
N VAL A 366 21.66 -16.58 -6.87
CA VAL A 366 21.30 -17.93 -6.39
C VAL A 366 19.81 -18.04 -6.06
N LEU A 367 19.24 -17.01 -5.42
CA LEU A 367 17.86 -17.03 -4.93
C LEU A 367 16.88 -16.42 -5.93
N ALA A 368 15.60 -16.74 -5.78
CA ALA A 368 14.55 -16.06 -6.51
C ALA A 368 14.45 -14.58 -6.10
N ALA A 369 14.21 -13.71 -7.08
CA ALA A 369 14.05 -12.28 -6.89
C ALA A 369 12.73 -11.95 -6.17
N ALA A 370 12.79 -11.05 -5.21
CA ALA A 370 11.63 -10.53 -4.49
C ALA A 370 11.66 -9.01 -4.37
N ASP A 371 10.47 -8.41 -4.32
CA ASP A 371 10.26 -7.02 -3.91
C ASP A 371 9.31 -7.04 -2.73
N VAL A 372 9.78 -6.59 -1.56
CA VAL A 372 8.96 -6.57 -0.35
C VAL A 372 8.49 -5.16 -0.05
N GLY A 373 7.25 -5.03 0.41
CA GLY A 373 6.68 -3.76 0.84
C GLY A 373 5.37 -3.45 0.13
N GLY A 374 5.25 -2.22 -0.36
CA GLY A 374 4.05 -1.65 -0.95
C GLY A 374 3.23 -0.84 0.04
N LYS A 375 2.04 -0.42 -0.40
CA LYS A 375 1.06 0.30 0.41
C LYS A 375 -0.35 -0.14 0.07
N GLN A 376 -1.25 -0.03 1.05
CA GLN A 376 -2.68 -0.07 0.80
C GLN A 376 -3.15 1.27 0.25
N ASP A 377 -3.99 1.20 -0.77
CA ASP A 377 -4.66 2.38 -1.30
C ASP A 377 -5.94 2.64 -0.50
N ALA A 378 -5.94 3.73 0.25
CA ALA A 378 -7.07 4.25 1.00
C ALA A 378 -7.66 5.50 0.34
N THR A 379 -7.26 5.81 -0.89
CA THR A 379 -7.80 6.93 -1.65
C THR A 379 -9.29 6.72 -1.91
N ASN A 380 -10.09 7.76 -1.65
CA ASN A 380 -11.51 7.75 -1.95
C ASN A 380 -11.77 8.18 -3.40
N TYR A 381 -12.18 7.23 -4.24
CA TYR A 381 -12.45 7.44 -5.67
C TYR A 381 -13.92 7.72 -5.98
N ASN A 382 -14.74 8.16 -5.01
CA ASN A 382 -16.17 8.41 -5.19
C ASN A 382 -16.50 9.21 -6.46
N SER A 383 -15.83 10.34 -6.68
CA SER A 383 -16.09 11.20 -7.84
C SER A 383 -15.71 10.55 -9.16
N ILE A 384 -14.61 9.80 -9.20
CA ILE A 384 -14.08 9.14 -10.41
C ILE A 384 -14.99 7.99 -10.87
N PHE A 385 -15.59 7.26 -9.92
CA PHE A 385 -16.44 6.09 -10.23
C PHE A 385 -17.94 6.32 -9.97
N ALA A 386 -18.37 7.54 -9.70
CA ALA A 386 -19.77 7.87 -9.39
C ALA A 386 -20.75 7.33 -10.45
N ASN A 387 -20.37 7.39 -11.74
CA ASN A 387 -21.19 6.90 -12.84
C ASN A 387 -21.50 5.39 -12.77
N ARG A 388 -20.67 4.60 -12.08
CA ARG A 388 -20.87 3.15 -11.90
C ARG A 388 -21.89 2.82 -10.81
N PHE A 389 -22.23 3.79 -9.97
CA PHE A 389 -23.13 3.63 -8.82
C PHE A 389 -24.40 4.48 -8.93
N ALA A 390 -24.76 4.96 -10.12
CA ALA A 390 -25.87 5.90 -10.31
C ALA A 390 -27.19 5.47 -9.63
N ALA A 391 -27.60 4.21 -9.78
CA ALA A 391 -28.81 3.69 -9.13
C ALA A 391 -28.66 3.58 -7.61
N PHE A 392 -27.47 3.20 -7.12
CA PHE A 392 -27.20 3.15 -5.68
C PHE A 392 -27.18 4.56 -5.07
N ASP A 393 -26.67 5.57 -5.77
CA ASP A 393 -26.70 6.96 -5.34
C ASP A 393 -28.12 7.53 -5.33
N GLU A 394 -28.97 7.11 -6.28
CA GLU A 394 -30.41 7.39 -6.26
C GLU A 394 -31.10 6.75 -5.03
N LEU A 395 -30.77 5.50 -4.69
CA LEU A 395 -31.21 4.87 -3.44
C LEU A 395 -30.81 5.71 -2.21
N LEU A 396 -29.56 6.19 -2.14
CA LEU A 396 -29.11 7.05 -1.03
C LEU A 396 -29.91 8.36 -0.97
N SER A 397 -30.25 8.94 -2.12
CA SER A 397 -31.12 10.12 -2.21
C SER A 397 -32.52 9.85 -1.65
N ILE A 398 -33.11 8.70 -1.98
CA ILE A 398 -34.41 8.27 -1.44
C ILE A 398 -34.33 8.04 0.06
N LEU A 399 -33.28 7.37 0.56
CA LEU A 399 -33.08 7.15 2.00
C LEU A 399 -33.03 8.47 2.76
N LYS A 400 -32.29 9.46 2.25
CA LYS A 400 -32.19 10.81 2.83
C LYS A 400 -33.54 11.54 2.85
N THR A 401 -34.25 11.53 1.72
CA THR A 401 -35.45 12.37 1.52
C THR A 401 -36.73 11.75 2.07
N LYS A 402 -36.85 10.42 2.10
CA LYS A 402 -38.07 9.71 2.49
C LYS A 402 -37.97 8.88 3.76
N PHE A 403 -36.77 8.44 4.15
CA PHE A 403 -36.59 7.52 5.28
C PHE A 403 -35.85 8.13 6.48
N ALA A 404 -35.71 9.46 6.49
CA ALA A 404 -35.04 10.23 7.55
C ALA A 404 -33.62 9.71 7.85
N CYS A 405 -32.93 9.23 6.82
CA CYS A 405 -31.55 8.78 6.94
C CYS A 405 -30.59 9.97 6.78
N ARG A 406 -29.52 9.97 7.55
CA ARG A 406 -28.37 10.87 7.39
C ARG A 406 -27.16 10.07 6.95
N VAL A 407 -26.49 10.51 5.90
CA VAL A 407 -25.21 9.92 5.48
C VAL A 407 -24.10 10.47 6.38
N LEU A 408 -23.30 9.57 6.95
CA LEU A 408 -22.16 9.87 7.82
C LEU A 408 -20.86 9.97 7.01
N PHE A 409 -20.64 9.01 6.12
CA PHE A 409 -19.51 9.00 5.20
C PHE A 409 -19.88 8.26 3.91
N GLU A 410 -19.18 8.57 2.83
CA GLU A 410 -19.20 7.79 1.59
C GLU A 410 -17.75 7.57 1.15
N GLU A 411 -17.40 6.35 0.77
CA GLU A 411 -16.09 6.04 0.20
C GLU A 411 -16.19 4.97 -0.88
N THR A 412 -15.46 5.17 -1.99
CA THR A 412 -15.33 4.17 -3.05
C THR A 412 -13.87 3.78 -3.19
N LEU A 413 -13.57 2.51 -2.89
CA LEU A 413 -12.21 1.99 -2.89
C LEU A 413 -12.05 0.87 -3.93
N VAL A 414 -10.83 0.70 -4.41
CA VAL A 414 -10.46 -0.38 -5.34
C VAL A 414 -10.45 -1.74 -4.63
N LEU A 415 -10.93 -2.77 -5.31
CA LEU A 415 -10.76 -4.15 -4.86
C LEU A 415 -9.29 -4.59 -5.06
N PRO A 416 -8.63 -5.17 -4.05
CA PRO A 416 -7.22 -5.55 -4.15
C PRO A 416 -7.03 -6.83 -4.96
N LYS A 417 -5.87 -6.98 -5.61
CA LYS A 417 -5.47 -8.25 -6.22
C LYS A 417 -5.27 -9.31 -5.16
N VAL A 418 -5.79 -10.52 -5.40
CA VAL A 418 -5.61 -11.68 -4.52
C VAL A 418 -5.15 -12.89 -5.35
N GLY A 419 -3.92 -13.33 -5.11
CA GLY A 419 -3.31 -14.44 -5.84
C GLY A 419 -3.30 -14.21 -7.35
N ARG A 420 -3.75 -15.23 -8.11
CA ARG A 420 -3.86 -15.21 -9.58
C ARG A 420 -5.21 -14.69 -10.09
N SER A 421 -6.15 -14.37 -9.21
CA SER A 421 -7.48 -13.89 -9.60
C SER A 421 -7.40 -12.50 -10.25
N ARG A 422 -8.15 -12.32 -11.34
CA ARG A 422 -8.31 -11.03 -12.05
C ARG A 422 -9.63 -10.32 -11.74
N LEU A 423 -10.41 -10.84 -10.78
CA LEU A 423 -11.75 -10.33 -10.48
C LEU A 423 -11.76 -8.95 -9.81
N HIS A 424 -10.59 -8.49 -9.35
CA HIS A 424 -10.35 -7.12 -8.93
C HIS A 424 -10.34 -6.11 -10.10
N LEU A 425 -10.43 -6.59 -11.34
CA LEU A 425 -10.54 -5.79 -12.56
C LEU A 425 -11.91 -6.02 -13.23
N CYS A 426 -12.34 -5.02 -13.99
CA CYS A 426 -13.46 -5.11 -14.93
C CYS A 426 -13.00 -5.70 -16.27
N LYS A 427 -13.96 -6.09 -17.13
CA LYS A 427 -13.67 -6.63 -18.48
C LYS A 427 -12.80 -5.73 -19.35
N ASP A 428 -12.94 -4.41 -19.21
CA ASP A 428 -12.14 -3.40 -19.92
C ASP A 428 -10.73 -3.22 -19.32
N GLY A 429 -10.40 -3.95 -18.26
CA GLY A 429 -9.13 -3.87 -17.55
C GLY A 429 -9.04 -2.74 -16.52
N SER A 430 -10.08 -1.91 -16.39
CA SER A 430 -10.14 -0.90 -15.34
C SER A 430 -10.32 -1.53 -13.95
N PRO A 431 -9.96 -0.85 -12.85
CA PRO A 431 -10.17 -1.37 -11.51
C PRO A 431 -11.66 -1.62 -11.23
N ARG A 432 -11.98 -2.76 -10.62
CA ARG A 432 -13.29 -2.98 -10.00
C ARG A 432 -13.27 -2.36 -8.61
N VAL A 433 -14.34 -1.66 -8.26
CA VAL A 433 -14.44 -0.91 -7.00
C VAL A 433 -15.59 -1.40 -6.13
N ILE A 434 -15.58 -0.99 -4.87
CA ILE A 434 -16.64 -1.21 -3.90
C ILE A 434 -16.91 0.10 -3.16
N LYS A 435 -18.19 0.47 -3.08
CA LYS A 435 -18.65 1.66 -2.38
C LYS A 435 -19.16 1.28 -0.99
N ALA A 436 -18.73 2.01 0.02
CA ALA A 436 -19.19 1.92 1.39
C ALA A 436 -19.84 3.25 1.83
N VAL A 437 -20.99 3.14 2.51
CA VAL A 437 -21.74 4.32 2.96
C VAL A 437 -22.22 4.11 4.39
N GLY A 438 -21.72 4.91 5.32
CA GLY A 438 -22.22 4.97 6.68
C GLY A 438 -23.52 5.77 6.73
N VAL A 439 -24.55 5.22 7.35
CA VAL A 439 -25.89 5.81 7.43
C VAL A 439 -26.36 5.78 8.88
N GLN A 440 -26.93 6.90 9.33
CA GLN A 440 -27.61 7.02 10.60
C GLN A 440 -29.12 7.17 10.38
N ARG A 441 -29.91 6.45 11.16
CA ARG A 441 -31.38 6.55 11.19
C ARG A 441 -31.88 6.25 12.59
N ASN A 442 -32.75 7.10 13.14
CA ASN A 442 -33.36 6.92 14.47
C ASN A 442 -32.35 6.64 15.59
N GLY A 443 -31.17 7.27 15.55
CA GLY A 443 -30.10 7.07 16.53
C GLY A 443 -29.31 5.76 16.37
N SER A 444 -29.64 4.92 15.38
CA SER A 444 -28.88 3.72 15.02
C SER A 444 -28.04 3.95 13.78
N GLU A 445 -26.87 3.31 13.71
CA GLU A 445 -25.94 3.40 12.57
C GLU A 445 -25.79 2.06 11.88
N PHE A 446 -25.70 2.11 10.55
CA PHE A 446 -25.42 0.95 9.71
C PHE A 446 -24.58 1.36 8.51
N VAL A 447 -23.83 0.40 7.95
CA VAL A 447 -23.02 0.61 6.75
C VAL A 447 -23.62 -0.16 5.58
N LEU A 448 -23.77 0.51 4.44
CA LEU A 448 -24.12 -0.10 3.18
C LEU A 448 -22.87 -0.41 2.38
N LEU A 449 -22.80 -1.60 1.78
CA LEU A 449 -21.73 -2.01 0.87
C LEU A 449 -22.30 -2.41 -0.50
N GLU A 450 -21.69 -1.89 -1.56
CA GLU A 450 -22.10 -2.11 -2.93
C GLU A 450 -20.88 -2.39 -3.83
N VAL A 451 -20.86 -3.52 -4.53
CA VAL A 451 -19.75 -3.91 -5.43
C VAL A 451 -20.07 -3.48 -6.86
N ASP A 452 -19.08 -2.89 -7.53
CA ASP A 452 -19.16 -2.53 -8.95
C ASP A 452 -19.33 -3.78 -9.84
N ALA A 453 -20.41 -3.78 -10.61
CA ALA A 453 -20.73 -4.78 -11.63
C ALA A 453 -20.99 -4.14 -13.00
N SER A 454 -20.42 -2.94 -13.24
CA SER A 454 -20.65 -2.14 -14.46
C SER A 454 -20.25 -2.85 -15.76
N ASP A 455 -19.40 -3.87 -15.69
CA ASP A 455 -19.03 -4.74 -16.81
C ASP A 455 -19.95 -5.95 -17.02
N GLY A 456 -21.09 -6.01 -16.32
CA GLY A 456 -22.12 -7.03 -16.49
C GLY A 456 -21.77 -8.39 -15.88
N VAL A 457 -20.92 -8.43 -14.85
CA VAL A 457 -20.79 -9.61 -13.99
C VAL A 457 -22.06 -9.77 -13.14
N LYS A 458 -22.25 -10.96 -12.55
CA LYS A 458 -23.37 -11.20 -11.64
C LYS A 458 -23.36 -10.18 -10.49
N MET A 459 -24.46 -9.46 -10.34
CA MET A 459 -24.64 -8.50 -9.24
C MET A 459 -24.76 -9.25 -7.90
N LEU A 460 -24.01 -8.78 -6.90
CA LEU A 460 -24.19 -9.19 -5.51
C LEU A 460 -25.34 -8.38 -4.91
N SER A 461 -26.02 -8.87 -3.87
CA SER A 461 -26.95 -8.03 -3.10
C SER A 461 -26.24 -6.82 -2.49
N THR A 462 -26.91 -5.71 -2.23
CA THR A 462 -26.39 -4.68 -1.31
C THR A 462 -26.24 -5.28 0.08
N LYS A 463 -25.07 -5.14 0.72
CA LYS A 463 -24.88 -5.57 2.10
C LYS A 463 -25.23 -4.43 3.06
N VAL A 464 -25.94 -4.77 4.13
CA VAL A 464 -26.22 -3.89 5.27
C VAL A 464 -25.48 -4.48 6.46
N LEU A 465 -24.63 -3.68 7.11
CA LEU A 465 -23.85 -4.03 8.29
C LEU A 465 -24.33 -3.20 9.48
N SER A 466 -24.46 -3.80 10.65
CA SER A 466 -24.87 -3.15 11.89
C SER A 466 -23.84 -3.44 12.99
N GLY A 467 -23.74 -2.55 13.99
CA GLY A 467 -22.73 -2.70 15.06
C GLY A 467 -21.30 -2.53 14.57
N VAL A 468 -21.09 -1.77 13.49
CA VAL A 468 -19.76 -1.49 12.95
C VAL A 468 -19.02 -0.53 13.89
N ASP A 469 -17.84 -0.93 14.34
CA ASP A 469 -16.93 -0.05 15.06
C ASP A 469 -16.17 0.84 14.07
N SER A 470 -16.39 2.15 14.19
CA SER A 470 -15.72 3.14 13.34
C SER A 470 -14.21 3.19 13.56
N GLU A 471 -13.72 2.77 14.73
CA GLU A 471 -12.30 2.75 15.04
C GLU A 471 -11.55 1.61 14.33
N THR A 472 -12.22 0.50 14.03
CA THR A 472 -11.63 -0.66 13.33
C THR A 472 -12.04 -0.75 11.86
N TRP A 473 -13.05 0.04 11.46
CA TRP A 473 -13.66 0.00 10.13
C TRP A 473 -12.66 -0.06 8.98
N ARG A 474 -11.60 0.75 9.00
CA ARG A 474 -10.61 0.79 7.91
C ARG A 474 -9.96 -0.59 7.69
N ASN A 475 -9.57 -1.26 8.77
CA ASN A 475 -8.93 -2.58 8.72
C ASN A 475 -9.95 -3.65 8.33
N ASP A 476 -11.17 -3.57 8.88
CA ASP A 476 -12.23 -4.54 8.59
C ASP A 476 -12.71 -4.42 7.14
N PHE A 477 -12.84 -3.20 6.63
CA PHE A 477 -13.19 -2.96 5.25
C PHE A 477 -12.14 -3.52 4.30
N GLU A 478 -10.84 -3.39 4.61
CA GLU A 478 -9.79 -4.00 3.80
C GLU A 478 -9.91 -5.53 3.72
N LYS A 479 -10.13 -6.19 4.87
CA LYS A 479 -10.37 -7.64 4.90
C LYS A 479 -11.59 -8.02 4.08
N ILE A 480 -12.67 -7.23 4.16
CA ILE A 480 -13.89 -7.44 3.36
C ILE A 480 -13.57 -7.32 1.87
N ARG A 481 -12.84 -6.30 1.42
CA ARG A 481 -12.46 -6.13 0.00
C ARG A 481 -11.66 -7.32 -0.52
N ARG A 482 -10.66 -7.79 0.24
CA ARG A 482 -9.93 -9.03 -0.09
C ARG A 482 -10.84 -10.25 -0.10
N GLY A 483 -11.72 -10.36 0.89
CA GLY A 483 -12.68 -11.45 1.03
C GLY A 483 -13.63 -11.55 -0.17
N VAL A 484 -14.10 -10.42 -0.71
CA VAL A 484 -14.94 -10.36 -1.93
C VAL A 484 -14.20 -10.95 -3.13
N VAL A 485 -12.93 -10.58 -3.34
CA VAL A 485 -12.12 -11.09 -4.45
C VAL A 485 -11.79 -12.58 -4.25
N LYS A 486 -11.43 -12.99 -3.02
CA LYS A 486 -11.11 -14.37 -2.66
C LYS A 486 -12.34 -15.29 -2.79
N SER A 487 -13.53 -14.77 -2.56
CA SER A 487 -14.81 -15.47 -2.71
C SER A 487 -15.38 -15.36 -4.13
N SER A 488 -14.53 -15.04 -5.11
CA SER A 488 -14.89 -14.93 -6.52
C SER A 488 -16.07 -14.00 -6.81
N LEU A 489 -16.02 -12.77 -6.28
CA LEU A 489 -17.12 -11.80 -6.34
C LEU A 489 -18.40 -12.31 -5.66
N ASN A 490 -18.24 -12.85 -4.46
CA ASN A 490 -19.35 -13.11 -3.53
C ASN A 490 -19.05 -12.46 -2.18
N TRP A 491 -20.09 -12.21 -1.40
CA TRP A 491 -19.92 -11.69 -0.05
C TRP A 491 -19.23 -12.72 0.86
N PRO A 492 -18.14 -12.34 1.58
CA PRO A 492 -17.45 -13.25 2.49
C PRO A 492 -18.25 -13.37 3.80
N ASN A 493 -19.37 -14.10 3.78
CA ASN A 493 -20.29 -14.17 4.92
C ASN A 493 -19.64 -14.71 6.19
N SER A 494 -18.75 -15.70 6.11
CA SER A 494 -18.03 -16.19 7.30
C SER A 494 -17.13 -15.13 7.95
N LEU A 495 -16.56 -14.22 7.14
CA LEU A 495 -15.81 -13.08 7.67
C LEU A 495 -16.76 -12.05 8.30
N PHE A 496 -17.93 -11.80 7.69
CA PHE A 496 -18.92 -10.92 8.29
C PHE A 496 -19.45 -11.47 9.63
N ASP A 497 -19.72 -12.77 9.72
CA ASP A 497 -20.11 -13.45 10.96
C ASP A 497 -19.04 -13.26 12.05
N GLN A 498 -17.75 -13.36 11.67
CA GLN A 498 -16.64 -13.15 12.59
C GLN A 498 -16.52 -11.69 13.06
N LEU A 499 -16.73 -10.73 12.16
CA LEU A 499 -16.52 -9.30 12.44
C LEU A 499 -17.70 -8.66 13.19
N TYR A 500 -18.93 -9.03 12.83
CA TYR A 500 -20.15 -8.34 13.28
C TYR A 500 -21.18 -9.29 13.91
N GLY A 501 -20.93 -10.60 13.92
CA GLY A 501 -21.92 -11.61 14.32
C GLY A 501 -22.91 -11.94 13.20
N GLN A 502 -23.59 -13.09 13.32
CA GLN A 502 -24.55 -13.56 12.30
C GLN A 502 -25.70 -12.56 12.05
N ASP A 503 -26.17 -11.90 13.11
CA ASP A 503 -27.24 -10.90 13.01
C ASP A 503 -26.72 -9.49 12.69
N GLY A 504 -25.39 -9.29 12.67
CA GLY A 504 -24.76 -8.01 12.38
C GLY A 504 -24.65 -7.68 10.90
N HIS A 505 -25.12 -8.55 10.02
CA HIS A 505 -25.08 -8.29 8.58
C HIS A 505 -26.20 -9.00 7.79
N ARG A 506 -26.64 -8.39 6.69
CA ARG A 506 -27.65 -9.00 5.79
C ARG A 506 -27.56 -8.51 4.36
N GLY A 507 -28.07 -9.31 3.42
CA GLY A 507 -28.17 -8.94 2.01
C GLY A 507 -29.54 -8.36 1.66
N VAL A 508 -29.56 -7.33 0.82
CA VAL A 508 -30.76 -6.75 0.22
C VAL A 508 -30.65 -6.87 -1.30
N ASN A 509 -31.54 -7.65 -1.91
CA ASN A 509 -31.52 -7.84 -3.36
C ASN A 509 -31.82 -6.54 -4.11
N HIS A 510 -31.20 -6.35 -5.26
CA HIS A 510 -31.53 -5.24 -6.15
C HIS A 510 -32.97 -5.30 -6.68
N PRO A 511 -33.54 -4.16 -7.12
CA PRO A 511 -34.72 -4.15 -7.97
C PRO A 511 -34.57 -5.08 -9.18
N LYS A 512 -35.68 -5.69 -9.62
CA LYS A 512 -35.66 -6.53 -10.83
C LYS A 512 -35.35 -5.67 -12.06
N GLY A 513 -34.50 -6.17 -12.95
CA GLY A 513 -34.13 -5.49 -14.20
C GLY A 513 -33.09 -4.37 -14.05
N LEU A 514 -32.56 -4.15 -12.84
CA LEU A 514 -31.48 -3.19 -12.64
C LEU A 514 -30.26 -3.57 -13.50
N GLY A 515 -29.78 -2.63 -14.32
CA GLY A 515 -28.65 -2.82 -15.25
C GLY A 515 -29.07 -3.12 -16.70
N GLU A 516 -30.31 -3.56 -16.94
CA GLU A 516 -30.85 -3.85 -18.28
C GLU A 516 -31.96 -2.86 -18.69
N LEU A 517 -32.74 -2.39 -17.72
CA LEU A 517 -33.85 -1.47 -17.91
C LEU A 517 -33.79 -0.34 -16.88
N GLN A 518 -34.41 0.79 -17.20
CA GLN A 518 -34.62 1.85 -16.21
C GLN A 518 -35.59 1.33 -15.14
N VAL A 519 -35.13 1.32 -13.88
CA VAL A 519 -35.95 0.87 -12.74
C VAL A 519 -37.01 1.94 -12.44
N SER A 520 -38.24 1.50 -12.15
CA SER A 520 -39.31 2.42 -11.79
C SER A 520 -39.04 3.09 -10.45
N ARG A 521 -39.61 4.29 -10.25
CA ARG A 521 -39.48 4.99 -8.96
C ARG A 521 -40.06 4.18 -7.80
N GLU A 522 -41.16 3.46 -8.02
CA GLU A 522 -41.79 2.61 -7.02
C GLU A 522 -40.86 1.45 -6.60
N ASP A 523 -40.19 0.81 -7.56
CA ASP A 523 -39.23 -0.25 -7.27
C ASP A 523 -37.98 0.27 -6.54
N MET A 524 -37.53 1.48 -6.85
CA MET A 524 -36.45 2.15 -6.14
C MET A 524 -36.82 2.49 -4.69
N GLU A 525 -38.05 2.95 -4.45
CA GLU A 525 -38.57 3.19 -3.10
C GLU A 525 -38.74 1.88 -2.32
N GLY A 526 -39.23 0.81 -2.97
CA GLY A 526 -39.28 -0.53 -2.38
C GLY A 526 -37.90 -1.12 -2.07
N TRP A 527 -36.85 -0.70 -2.78
CA TRP A 527 -35.46 -1.04 -2.40
C TRP A 527 -35.05 -0.32 -1.13
N ALA A 528 -35.31 0.98 -1.01
CA ALA A 528 -35.06 1.76 0.20
C ALA A 528 -35.79 1.19 1.42
N GLU A 529 -37.06 0.79 1.29
CA GLU A 529 -37.82 0.14 2.37
C GLU A 529 -37.13 -1.13 2.88
N ARG A 530 -36.67 -1.99 1.97
CA ARG A 530 -35.97 -3.24 2.32
C ARG A 530 -34.60 -2.97 2.95
N VAL A 531 -33.96 -1.85 2.63
CA VAL A 531 -32.72 -1.41 3.27
C VAL A 531 -32.96 -0.98 4.71
N VAL A 532 -34.04 -0.27 5.04
CA VAL A 532 -34.25 0.26 6.41
C VAL A 532 -35.18 -0.57 7.29
N ARG A 533 -35.75 -1.64 6.75
CA ARG A 533 -36.63 -2.55 7.50
C ARG A 533 -35.86 -3.23 8.65
N GLU A 534 -36.42 -3.13 9.87
CA GLU A 534 -35.97 -3.88 11.03
C GLU A 534 -36.22 -5.38 10.82
N GLN A 535 -35.25 -6.21 11.21
CA GLN A 535 -35.46 -7.65 11.22
C GLN A 535 -36.09 -8.06 12.54
N PHE A 536 -37.14 -8.88 12.46
CA PHE A 536 -37.53 -9.73 13.57
C PHE A 536 -36.59 -10.93 13.56
N THR A 537 -35.60 -10.93 14.44
CA THR A 537 -34.84 -12.14 14.76
C THR A 537 -35.63 -12.91 15.82
N HIS A 538 -35.95 -14.18 15.52
CA HIS A 538 -36.65 -15.09 16.43
C HIS A 538 -35.66 -15.89 17.26
#